data_AF-A0AAD2AB66-F1
#
_entry.id   AF-A0AAD2AB66-F1
#
_cell.length_a   1.000
_cell.length_b   1.000
_cell.length_c   1.000
_cell.angle_alpha   90.00
_cell.angle_beta   90.00
_cell.angle_gamma   90.00
#
_symmetry.space_group_name_H-M   'P 1'
#
loop_
_entity.id
_entity.type
_entity.pdbx_description
1 polymer ?
#
loop_
_entity_poly.entity_id
_entity_poly.type
_entity_poly.pdbx_seq_one_letter_code
_entity_poly.pdbx_strand_id
1 'polypeptide(L)'
;MVVMYDIYHGLEGLKTISQRVRGLAETFSTGLKKLGTLEVQGLPFFNIVKVKCADSKIIVDAVYKNEINLQIVDKTIVNVTFTAASLVSEVQTMIPPGLARESPYPTHSIFNSYHTEHELLRYISRLQSRDLSLCHGELLCAITSFDSLSLQPNAASAGEYARLMVIRAYHMSRGYHHRDICIILVSVHGTNPASVALSGMKIVNVGTDAKVNINFEELRKASEANKENQATLTVTYPSTHGVYEECIDEICNIIHDNGGQVYMDGTNINAQKHYHVLFRGGNGTVAHEFIVDLRGFKNIVGIEPEDVAKCLMDYGFHGPTMSWPVPGTLMIEPTDSESKVEFDKFCDALSSIREEIAQIKKGNADVHNNVLKLTMHFFGWTFAVVRSPLLSFSPNIFWRTN
;
A
#
# COMPACT_ATOMS: atom_id res chain seq x y z
N MET A 1 -12.30 -7.85 1.98
CA MET A 1 -12.93 -8.70 3.03
C MET A 1 -14.24 -8.09 3.54
N VAL A 2 -14.27 -7.00 4.33
CA VAL A 2 -15.49 -6.45 4.96
C VAL A 2 -16.69 -6.33 4.02
N VAL A 3 -16.52 -5.76 2.82
CA VAL A 3 -17.60 -5.62 1.82
C VAL A 3 -18.24 -6.96 1.42
N MET A 4 -17.49 -8.07 1.43
CA MET A 4 -18.04 -9.41 1.15
C MET A 4 -18.89 -9.95 2.30
N TYR A 5 -18.56 -9.60 3.55
CA TYR A 5 -19.37 -9.93 4.73
C TYR A 5 -20.72 -9.20 4.67
N ASP A 6 -20.70 -7.91 4.31
CA ASP A 6 -21.91 -7.10 4.15
C ASP A 6 -22.77 -7.58 2.96
N ILE A 7 -22.14 -7.96 1.85
CA ILE A 7 -22.83 -8.56 0.68
C ILE A 7 -23.47 -9.91 1.05
N TYR A 8 -22.75 -10.77 1.77
CA TYR A 8 -23.21 -12.10 2.14
C TYR A 8 -24.38 -12.06 3.12
N HIS A 9 -24.29 -11.24 4.17
CA HIS A 9 -25.35 -11.15 5.18
C HIS A 9 -26.52 -10.24 4.77
N GLY A 10 -26.30 -9.25 3.92
CA GLY A 10 -27.31 -8.26 3.54
C GLY A 10 -27.90 -7.50 4.74
N LEU A 11 -29.00 -6.77 4.54
CA LEU A 11 -29.63 -6.00 5.61
C LEU A 11 -30.13 -6.88 6.76
N GLU A 12 -30.91 -7.92 6.46
CA GLU A 12 -31.57 -8.72 7.51
C GLU A 12 -30.60 -9.61 8.27
N GLY A 13 -29.50 -10.08 7.65
CA GLY A 13 -28.42 -10.76 8.36
C GLY A 13 -27.68 -9.83 9.32
N LEU A 14 -27.29 -8.64 8.85
CA LEU A 14 -26.62 -7.63 9.70
C LEU A 14 -27.53 -7.15 10.85
N LYS A 15 -28.84 -6.96 10.61
CA LYS A 15 -29.85 -6.73 11.67
C LYS A 15 -29.91 -7.90 12.65
N THR A 16 -30.01 -9.14 12.17
CA THR A 16 -30.12 -10.33 13.02
C THR A 16 -28.89 -10.47 13.93
N ILE A 17 -27.69 -10.30 13.38
CA ILE A 17 -26.43 -10.37 14.14
C ILE A 17 -26.39 -9.24 15.17
N SER A 18 -26.64 -7.99 14.78
CA SER A 18 -26.61 -6.85 15.71
C SER A 18 -27.67 -6.93 16.82
N GLN A 19 -28.90 -7.40 16.51
CA GLN A 19 -29.96 -7.62 17.49
C GLN A 19 -29.62 -8.72 18.50
N ARG A 20 -29.04 -9.85 18.06
CA ARG A 20 -28.63 -10.94 18.98
C ARG A 20 -27.46 -10.53 19.87
N VAL A 21 -26.44 -9.88 19.30
CA VAL A 21 -25.28 -9.38 20.06
C VAL A 21 -25.71 -8.35 21.12
N ARG A 22 -26.61 -7.43 20.77
CA ARG A 22 -27.28 -6.53 21.72
C ARG A 22 -28.06 -7.31 22.78
N GLY A 23 -28.83 -8.32 22.35
CA GLY A 23 -29.69 -9.10 23.23
C GLY A 23 -28.93 -9.84 24.33
N LEU A 24 -27.75 -10.38 24.01
CA LEU A 24 -26.85 -11.00 24.99
C LEU A 24 -26.36 -9.99 26.04
N ALA A 25 -25.94 -8.80 25.61
CA ALA A 25 -25.54 -7.72 26.50
C ALA A 25 -26.69 -7.28 27.43
N GLU A 26 -27.91 -7.16 26.89
CA GLU A 26 -29.10 -6.78 27.67
C GLU A 26 -29.54 -7.88 28.65
N THR A 27 -29.43 -9.16 28.24
CA THR A 27 -29.67 -10.33 29.08
C THR A 27 -28.66 -10.41 30.22
N PHE A 28 -27.37 -10.21 29.94
CA PHE A 28 -26.30 -10.17 30.94
C PHE A 28 -26.48 -9.03 31.95
N SER A 29 -26.74 -7.81 31.47
CA SER A 29 -27.02 -6.64 32.31
C SER A 29 -28.21 -6.88 33.24
N THR A 30 -29.28 -7.49 32.71
CA THR A 30 -30.49 -7.83 33.48
C THR A 30 -30.23 -8.96 34.48
N GLY A 31 -29.44 -9.97 34.10
CA GLY A 31 -29.04 -11.08 34.97
C GLY A 31 -28.25 -10.62 36.18
N LEU A 32 -27.17 -9.83 35.98
CA LEU A 32 -26.39 -9.30 37.09
C LEU A 32 -27.20 -8.38 38.02
N LYS A 33 -28.11 -7.55 37.47
CA LYS A 33 -29.01 -6.71 38.29
C LYS A 33 -29.96 -7.53 39.16
N LYS A 34 -30.46 -8.67 38.66
CA LYS A 34 -31.29 -9.59 39.44
C LYS A 34 -30.53 -10.28 40.58
N LEU A 35 -29.21 -10.44 40.47
CA LEU A 35 -28.36 -10.91 41.57
C LEU A 35 -28.16 -9.85 42.66
N GLY A 36 -28.27 -8.55 42.32
CA GLY A 36 -28.15 -7.43 43.26
C GLY A 36 -26.76 -7.22 43.86
N THR A 37 -25.75 -7.99 43.43
CA THR A 37 -24.40 -7.99 44.00
C THR A 37 -23.47 -6.90 43.46
N LEU A 38 -23.80 -6.30 42.32
CA LEU A 38 -22.96 -5.31 41.61
C LEU A 38 -23.82 -4.20 41.01
N GLU A 39 -23.23 -3.00 40.87
CA GLU A 39 -23.85 -1.87 40.18
C GLU A 39 -23.56 -1.98 38.67
N VAL A 40 -24.61 -2.03 37.84
CA VAL A 40 -24.49 -2.37 36.41
C VAL A 40 -25.23 -1.36 35.56
N GLN A 41 -24.61 -0.92 34.46
CA GLN A 41 -25.15 0.08 33.54
C GLN A 41 -26.56 -0.27 33.03
N GLY A 42 -27.47 0.70 33.09
CA GLY A 42 -28.78 0.69 32.43
C GLY A 42 -28.69 1.00 30.94
N LEU A 43 -29.78 0.78 30.20
CA LEU A 43 -29.88 1.29 28.83
C LEU A 43 -29.73 2.83 28.81
N PRO A 44 -29.13 3.43 27.77
CA PRO A 44 -28.69 2.79 26.53
C PRO A 44 -27.29 2.14 26.60
N PHE A 45 -27.16 1.02 25.90
CA PHE A 45 -25.91 0.45 25.40
C PHE A 45 -26.23 -0.39 24.15
N PHE A 46 -25.19 -0.82 23.43
CA PHE A 46 -25.28 -1.78 22.33
C PHE A 46 -24.74 -3.15 22.75
N ASN A 47 -23.43 -3.37 22.63
CA ASN A 47 -22.79 -4.66 22.91
C ASN A 47 -21.77 -4.63 24.06
N ILE A 48 -21.56 -3.49 24.72
CA ILE A 48 -20.65 -3.34 25.86
C ILE A 48 -21.47 -2.97 27.09
N VAL A 49 -21.34 -3.76 28.16
CA VAL A 49 -21.97 -3.51 29.46
C VAL A 49 -20.90 -3.08 30.45
N LYS A 50 -21.02 -1.87 30.99
CA LYS A 50 -20.21 -1.41 32.10
C LYS A 50 -20.71 -1.99 33.42
N VAL A 51 -19.80 -2.62 34.17
CA VAL A 51 -20.04 -3.20 35.50
C VAL A 51 -19.10 -2.53 36.49
N LYS A 52 -19.64 -2.09 37.62
CA LYS A 52 -18.92 -1.45 38.72
C LYS A 52 -18.86 -2.39 39.92
N CYS A 53 -17.68 -2.47 40.51
CA CYS A 53 -17.27 -3.45 41.51
C CYS A 53 -16.29 -2.82 42.52
N ALA A 54 -15.95 -3.54 43.59
CA ALA A 54 -15.04 -3.04 44.63
C ALA A 54 -13.56 -3.00 44.16
N ASP A 55 -13.13 -4.01 43.40
CA ASP A 55 -11.83 -4.05 42.74
C ASP A 55 -11.97 -4.80 41.40
N SER A 56 -11.65 -4.11 40.30
CA SER A 56 -11.70 -4.67 38.95
C SER A 56 -10.73 -5.83 38.73
N LYS A 57 -9.56 -5.83 39.38
CA LYS A 57 -8.59 -6.92 39.23
C LYS A 57 -9.14 -8.23 39.77
N ILE A 58 -9.75 -8.21 40.95
CA ILE A 58 -10.34 -9.41 41.56
C ILE A 58 -11.40 -10.04 40.63
N ILE A 59 -12.19 -9.22 39.92
CA ILE A 59 -13.15 -9.71 38.92
C ILE A 59 -12.44 -10.30 37.71
N VAL A 60 -11.44 -9.61 37.14
CA VAL A 60 -10.70 -10.11 35.95
C VAL A 60 -9.90 -11.38 36.26
N ASP A 61 -9.16 -11.42 37.37
CA ASP A 61 -8.38 -12.59 37.81
C ASP A 61 -9.27 -13.81 38.12
N ALA A 62 -10.55 -13.60 38.45
CA ALA A 62 -11.53 -14.66 38.64
C ALA A 62 -12.07 -15.22 37.31
N VAL A 63 -12.38 -14.36 36.32
CA VAL A 63 -12.90 -14.81 35.03
C VAL A 63 -11.82 -15.28 34.05
N TYR A 64 -10.58 -14.82 34.21
CA TYR A 64 -9.42 -15.29 33.44
C TYR A 64 -9.17 -16.80 33.63
N LYS A 65 -9.52 -17.36 34.81
CA LYS A 65 -9.52 -18.81 35.09
C LYS A 65 -10.55 -19.62 34.28
N ASN A 66 -11.43 -18.93 33.56
CA ASN A 66 -12.41 -19.48 32.62
C ASN A 66 -12.11 -19.01 31.18
N GLU A 67 -10.88 -18.58 30.91
CA GLU A 67 -10.39 -18.09 29.61
C GLU A 67 -11.09 -16.81 29.08
N ILE A 68 -11.86 -16.13 29.93
CA ILE A 68 -12.58 -14.90 29.60
C ILE A 68 -11.71 -13.68 29.92
N ASN A 69 -11.46 -12.84 28.90
CA ASN A 69 -10.80 -11.55 29.06
C ASN A 69 -11.85 -10.42 29.15
N LEU A 70 -11.72 -9.54 30.14
CA LEU A 70 -12.54 -8.33 30.27
C LEU A 70 -11.66 -7.07 30.21
N GLN A 71 -12.22 -5.97 29.71
CA GLN A 71 -11.52 -4.69 29.70
C GLN A 71 -11.65 -4.02 31.08
N ILE A 72 -10.54 -3.91 31.80
CA ILE A 72 -10.43 -2.99 32.94
C ILE A 72 -10.48 -1.55 32.41
N VAL A 73 -11.37 -0.73 32.97
CA VAL A 73 -11.50 0.70 32.64
C VAL A 73 -10.80 1.55 33.71
N ASP A 74 -11.04 1.24 34.98
CA ASP A 74 -10.34 1.80 36.14
C ASP A 74 -10.32 0.77 37.29
N LYS A 75 -9.95 1.19 38.52
CA LYS A 75 -9.86 0.30 39.68
C LYS A 75 -11.20 -0.33 40.11
N THR A 76 -12.32 0.27 39.71
CA THR A 76 -13.69 -0.10 40.13
C THR A 76 -14.60 -0.48 38.96
N ILE A 77 -14.21 -0.21 37.71
CA ILE A 77 -15.04 -0.40 36.53
C ILE A 77 -14.40 -1.40 35.55
N VAL A 78 -15.17 -2.43 35.17
CA VAL A 78 -14.87 -3.32 34.05
C VAL A 78 -15.94 -3.20 32.96
N ASN A 79 -15.53 -3.33 31.70
CA ASN A 79 -16.39 -3.43 30.53
C ASN A 79 -16.48 -4.90 30.08
N VAL A 80 -17.70 -5.37 29.86
CA VAL A 80 -17.99 -6.71 29.34
C VAL A 80 -18.52 -6.56 27.90
N THR A 81 -17.77 -7.09 26.94
CA THR A 81 -18.02 -6.91 25.51
C THR A 81 -18.55 -8.19 24.87
N PHE A 82 -19.70 -8.08 24.21
CA PHE A 82 -20.35 -9.17 23.46
C PHE A 82 -20.06 -9.02 21.97
N THR A 83 -19.91 -10.13 21.26
CA THR A 83 -19.56 -10.16 19.83
C THR A 83 -20.37 -11.20 19.06
N ALA A 84 -20.26 -11.21 17.73
CA ALA A 84 -20.89 -12.24 16.88
C ALA A 84 -20.34 -13.66 17.12
N ALA A 85 -19.17 -13.81 17.77
CA ALA A 85 -18.67 -15.12 18.20
C ALA A 85 -19.35 -15.62 19.50
N SER A 86 -20.01 -14.73 20.25
CA SER A 86 -20.68 -15.02 21.53
C SER A 86 -22.12 -15.53 21.37
N LEU A 87 -22.55 -15.87 20.15
CA LEU A 87 -23.97 -16.04 19.79
C LEU A 87 -24.58 -17.34 20.33
N VAL A 88 -25.59 -17.18 21.19
CA VAL A 88 -26.55 -18.23 21.56
C VAL A 88 -27.81 -18.10 20.68
N SER A 89 -28.52 -19.21 20.47
CA SER A 89 -29.86 -19.19 19.86
C SER A 89 -30.87 -18.41 20.71
N GLU A 90 -31.81 -17.74 20.03
CA GLU A 90 -33.04 -17.17 20.64
C GLU A 90 -32.84 -16.09 21.72
N VAL A 91 -32.18 -14.98 21.35
CA VAL A 91 -32.32 -13.71 22.08
C VAL A 91 -32.72 -12.59 21.13
N GLN A 92 -33.88 -11.98 21.36
CA GLN A 92 -34.42 -10.86 20.58
C GLN A 92 -34.74 -9.70 21.54
N THR A 93 -34.34 -8.48 21.21
CA THR A 93 -34.49 -7.30 22.10
C THR A 93 -34.92 -6.06 21.35
N MET A 94 -35.58 -5.15 22.09
CA MET A 94 -36.07 -3.88 21.57
C MET A 94 -34.97 -2.81 21.67
N ILE A 95 -34.80 -2.00 20.62
CA ILE A 95 -33.99 -0.77 20.69
C ILE A 95 -34.91 0.33 21.26
N PRO A 96 -34.45 1.15 22.24
CA PRO A 96 -35.27 2.23 22.79
C PRO A 96 -35.83 3.17 21.70
N PRO A 97 -37.10 3.60 21.79
CA PRO A 97 -37.67 4.61 20.91
C PRO A 97 -36.80 5.88 20.87
N GLY A 98 -36.63 6.46 19.69
CA GLY A 98 -35.72 7.59 19.45
C GLY A 98 -34.24 7.22 19.30
N LEU A 99 -33.83 5.97 19.55
CA LEU A 99 -32.49 5.44 19.25
C LEU A 99 -32.49 4.33 18.18
N ALA A 100 -33.67 3.93 17.69
CA ALA A 100 -33.80 3.04 16.54
C ALA A 100 -33.38 3.75 15.24
N ARG A 101 -32.64 3.06 14.36
CA ARG A 101 -32.21 3.62 13.07
C ARG A 101 -33.30 3.44 12.02
N GLU A 102 -33.93 4.54 11.62
CA GLU A 102 -35.05 4.56 10.65
C GLU A 102 -34.60 4.69 9.18
N SER A 103 -33.42 5.27 8.93
CA SER A 103 -32.86 5.40 7.57
C SER A 103 -32.66 4.03 6.90
N PRO A 104 -32.93 3.85 5.59
CA PRO A 104 -32.63 2.61 4.87
C PRO A 104 -31.13 2.44 4.60
N TYR A 105 -30.63 1.21 4.68
CA TYR A 105 -29.26 0.79 4.38
C TYR A 105 -29.18 -0.74 4.34
N PRO A 106 -28.14 -1.35 3.74
CA PRO A 106 -27.52 -0.90 2.50
C PRO A 106 -28.51 -1.13 1.33
N THR A 107 -28.71 -0.13 0.47
CA THR A 107 -29.80 -0.12 -0.52
C THR A 107 -29.43 -0.61 -1.92
N HIS A 108 -28.14 -0.78 -2.21
CA HIS A 108 -27.68 -1.22 -3.53
C HIS A 108 -27.96 -2.71 -3.76
N SER A 109 -28.31 -3.10 -4.99
CA SER A 109 -28.69 -4.49 -5.33
C SER A 109 -27.62 -5.52 -5.00
N ILE A 110 -26.34 -5.13 -5.00
CA ILE A 110 -25.21 -6.01 -4.66
C ILE A 110 -25.34 -6.67 -3.27
N PHE A 111 -25.92 -5.95 -2.29
CA PHE A 111 -26.15 -6.43 -0.91
C PHE A 111 -27.42 -7.29 -0.77
N ASN A 112 -28.03 -7.64 -1.90
CA ASN A 112 -29.28 -8.39 -2.02
C ASN A 112 -29.16 -9.53 -3.07
N SER A 113 -27.92 -9.87 -3.49
CA SER A 113 -27.65 -10.69 -4.69
C SER A 113 -26.80 -11.95 -4.48
N TYR A 114 -26.12 -12.12 -3.34
CA TYR A 114 -25.10 -13.17 -3.16
C TYR A 114 -25.13 -13.76 -1.74
N HIS A 115 -26.27 -14.34 -1.35
CA HIS A 115 -26.52 -14.81 0.02
C HIS A 115 -26.23 -16.29 0.25
N THR A 116 -26.13 -17.12 -0.79
CA THR A 116 -25.60 -18.48 -0.65
C THR A 116 -24.09 -18.51 -0.83
N GLU A 117 -23.43 -19.47 -0.19
CA GLU A 117 -21.98 -19.67 -0.28
C GLU A 117 -21.51 -19.85 -1.74
N HIS A 118 -22.28 -20.59 -2.54
CA HIS A 118 -21.99 -20.85 -3.95
C HIS A 118 -22.12 -19.59 -4.83
N GLU A 119 -23.04 -18.69 -4.50
CA GLU A 119 -23.20 -17.40 -5.17
C GLU A 119 -22.08 -16.43 -4.81
N LEU A 120 -21.73 -16.33 -3.52
CA LEU A 120 -20.62 -15.49 -3.05
C LEU A 120 -19.27 -15.98 -3.60
N LEU A 121 -19.02 -17.29 -3.59
CA LEU A 121 -17.80 -17.89 -4.15
C LEU A 121 -17.65 -17.58 -5.65
N ARG A 122 -18.73 -17.71 -6.43
CA ARG A 122 -18.77 -17.30 -7.84
C ARG A 122 -18.56 -15.80 -8.01
N TYR A 123 -19.11 -14.97 -7.12
CA TYR A 123 -18.92 -13.52 -7.16
C TYR A 123 -17.47 -13.11 -6.89
N ILE A 124 -16.85 -13.67 -5.85
CA ILE A 124 -15.44 -13.45 -5.49
C ILE A 124 -14.54 -13.94 -6.63
N SER A 125 -14.74 -15.16 -7.13
CA SER A 125 -13.98 -15.71 -8.26
C SER A 125 -14.09 -14.85 -9.53
N ARG A 126 -15.28 -14.32 -9.85
CA ARG A 126 -15.52 -13.41 -10.99
C ARG A 126 -14.92 -12.01 -10.81
N LEU A 127 -14.53 -11.62 -9.60
CA LEU A 127 -13.74 -10.40 -9.36
C LEU A 127 -12.25 -10.71 -9.43
N GLN A 128 -11.80 -11.76 -8.72
CA GLN A 128 -10.41 -12.22 -8.76
C GLN A 128 -9.94 -12.50 -10.20
N SER A 129 -10.81 -13.02 -11.07
CA SER A 129 -10.49 -13.25 -12.49
C SER A 129 -10.39 -11.97 -13.34
N ARG A 130 -10.48 -10.78 -12.74
CA ARG A 130 -10.28 -9.46 -13.38
C ARG A 130 -8.99 -8.78 -12.92
N ASP A 131 -8.41 -9.25 -11.82
CA ASP A 131 -7.30 -8.62 -11.12
C ASP A 131 -6.03 -9.46 -11.35
N LEU A 132 -5.11 -8.96 -12.17
CA LEU A 132 -3.80 -9.59 -12.35
C LEU A 132 -2.98 -9.37 -11.06
N SER A 133 -2.57 -10.46 -10.40
CA SER A 133 -1.97 -10.40 -9.06
C SER A 133 -0.84 -11.41 -8.87
N LEU A 134 0.18 -11.01 -8.09
CA LEU A 134 1.27 -11.87 -7.64
C LEU A 134 1.01 -12.29 -6.17
N CYS A 135 1.31 -13.54 -5.82
CA CYS A 135 0.98 -14.10 -4.50
C CYS A 135 2.22 -14.50 -3.69
N HIS A 136 2.16 -14.22 -2.38
CA HIS A 136 3.12 -14.52 -1.31
C HIS A 136 4.32 -13.56 -1.19
N GLY A 137 4.83 -13.41 0.04
CA GLY A 137 5.80 -12.37 0.39
C GLY A 137 6.45 -12.54 1.77
N GLU A 138 6.78 -13.78 2.16
CA GLU A 138 7.29 -14.10 3.51
C GLU A 138 8.83 -14.05 3.63
N LEU A 139 9.53 -13.52 2.62
CA LEU A 139 11.00 -13.62 2.47
C LEU A 139 11.82 -12.45 3.04
N LEU A 140 11.23 -11.26 3.25
CA LEU A 140 11.97 -10.00 3.40
C LEU A 140 13.03 -9.98 4.53
N CYS A 141 12.80 -10.70 5.62
CA CYS A 141 13.66 -10.66 6.81
C CYS A 141 15.01 -11.35 6.58
N ALA A 142 15.04 -12.40 5.76
CA ALA A 142 16.25 -13.19 5.50
C ALA A 142 17.16 -12.55 4.43
N ILE A 143 16.57 -11.76 3.52
CA ILE A 143 17.26 -11.15 2.38
C ILE A 143 17.90 -9.80 2.77
N THR A 144 17.22 -8.99 3.58
CA THR A 144 17.63 -7.60 3.89
C THR A 144 18.81 -7.46 4.87
N SER A 145 19.16 -8.53 5.61
CA SER A 145 20.27 -8.53 6.58
C SER A 145 20.20 -7.46 7.69
N PHE A 146 19.02 -6.89 7.97
CA PHE A 146 18.84 -5.89 9.04
C PHE A 146 18.83 -6.54 10.43
N ASP A 147 19.46 -5.88 11.42
CA ASP A 147 19.54 -6.36 12.82
C ASP A 147 18.18 -6.54 13.50
N SER A 148 17.16 -5.78 13.07
CA SER A 148 15.79 -5.87 13.60
C SER A 148 14.77 -5.24 12.65
N LEU A 149 13.48 -5.53 12.89
CA LEU A 149 12.35 -4.98 12.16
C LEU A 149 11.20 -4.63 13.11
N SER A 150 10.27 -3.80 12.65
CA SER A 150 9.00 -3.54 13.33
C SER A 150 7.83 -3.75 12.37
N LEU A 151 6.87 -4.58 12.78
CA LEU A 151 5.60 -4.82 12.07
C LEU A 151 4.49 -3.83 12.50
N GLN A 152 4.79 -2.87 13.37
CA GLN A 152 3.81 -1.88 13.85
C GLN A 152 3.34 -0.91 12.75
N PRO A 153 4.20 -0.45 11.81
CA PRO A 153 3.74 0.32 10.66
C PRO A 153 3.13 -0.61 9.61
N ASN A 154 1.83 -0.45 9.35
CA ASN A 154 1.05 -1.31 8.44
C ASN A 154 1.12 -0.90 6.95
N ALA A 155 2.00 0.05 6.61
CA ALA A 155 2.27 0.53 5.26
C ALA A 155 3.66 1.19 5.21
N ALA A 156 4.28 1.27 4.02
CA ALA A 156 5.59 1.91 3.84
C ALA A 156 5.62 3.36 4.35
N SER A 157 4.60 4.16 4.03
CA SER A 157 4.45 5.55 4.49
C SER A 157 4.16 5.68 5.98
N ALA A 158 3.50 4.70 6.61
CA ALA A 158 3.43 4.63 8.06
C ALA A 158 4.82 4.34 8.66
N GLY A 159 5.66 3.58 7.95
CA GLY A 159 7.06 3.31 8.31
C GLY A 159 7.95 4.54 8.23
N GLU A 160 7.89 5.31 7.13
CA GLU A 160 8.52 6.63 6.99
C GLU A 160 8.16 7.53 8.18
N TYR A 161 6.86 7.74 8.41
CA TYR A 161 6.37 8.60 9.49
C TYR A 161 6.82 8.10 10.88
N ALA A 162 6.76 6.80 11.14
CA ALA A 162 7.24 6.22 12.39
C ALA A 162 8.76 6.45 12.60
N ARG A 163 9.59 6.26 11.56
CA ARG A 163 11.04 6.51 11.61
C ARG A 163 11.34 8.00 11.86
N LEU A 164 10.64 8.91 11.18
CA LEU A 164 10.77 10.36 11.39
C LEU A 164 10.37 10.78 12.81
N MET A 165 9.31 10.18 13.36
CA MET A 165 8.89 10.41 14.74
C MET A 165 9.88 9.83 15.77
N VAL A 166 10.54 8.70 15.47
CA VAL A 166 11.65 8.17 16.29
C VAL A 166 12.87 9.10 16.26
N ILE A 167 13.27 9.60 15.09
CA ILE A 167 14.36 10.59 14.96
C ILE A 167 14.03 11.87 15.72
N ARG A 168 12.79 12.35 15.63
CA ARG A 168 12.31 13.51 16.41
C ARG A 168 12.37 13.25 17.92
N ALA A 169 11.95 12.07 18.38
CA ALA A 169 12.05 11.67 19.79
C ALA A 169 13.50 11.54 20.28
N TYR A 170 14.43 11.08 19.41
CA TYR A 170 15.86 11.00 19.68
C TYR A 170 16.49 12.39 19.86
N HIS A 171 16.14 13.37 19.02
CA HIS A 171 16.60 14.75 19.22
C HIS A 171 16.01 15.37 20.49
N MET A 172 14.73 15.12 20.78
CA MET A 172 14.08 15.58 22.01
C MET A 172 14.69 14.97 23.28
N SER A 173 15.03 13.68 23.31
CA SER A 173 15.64 13.04 24.49
C SER A 173 17.06 13.54 24.78
N ARG A 174 17.75 14.06 23.75
CA ARG A 174 19.04 14.75 23.84
C ARG A 174 18.94 16.26 24.12
N GLY A 175 17.73 16.80 24.25
CA GLY A 175 17.47 18.23 24.51
C GLY A 175 17.44 19.13 23.25
N TYR A 176 17.68 18.59 22.07
CA TYR A 176 17.70 19.33 20.80
C TYR A 176 16.27 19.53 20.23
N HIS A 177 15.37 20.07 21.04
CA HIS A 177 13.95 20.26 20.68
C HIS A 177 13.71 21.19 19.47
N HIS A 178 14.72 21.99 19.09
CA HIS A 178 14.72 22.89 17.93
C HIS A 178 15.10 22.20 16.60
N ARG A 179 15.58 20.95 16.64
CA ARG A 179 15.93 20.21 15.42
C ARG A 179 14.67 19.71 14.72
N ASP A 180 14.17 20.51 13.79
CA ASP A 180 12.96 20.27 13.01
C ASP A 180 13.16 20.35 11.49
N ILE A 181 14.38 20.54 10.99
CA ILE A 181 14.65 20.64 9.54
C ILE A 181 15.03 19.28 8.97
N CYS A 182 14.28 18.86 7.95
CA CYS A 182 14.51 17.67 7.17
C CYS A 182 15.00 18.05 5.77
N ILE A 183 16.17 17.56 5.38
CA ILE A 183 16.65 17.66 4.00
C ILE A 183 16.02 16.53 3.17
N ILE A 184 15.51 16.86 1.99
CA ILE A 184 14.85 15.93 1.07
C ILE A 184 15.44 16.11 -0.34
N LEU A 185 15.72 15.01 -1.04
CA LEU A 185 16.16 15.05 -2.43
C LEU A 185 14.94 15.23 -3.35
N VAL A 186 15.03 16.06 -4.39
CA VAL A 186 13.92 16.29 -5.35
C VAL A 186 13.45 15.03 -6.09
N SER A 187 14.21 13.94 -6.04
CA SER A 187 13.94 12.66 -6.68
C SER A 187 13.21 11.63 -5.81
N VAL A 188 13.05 11.84 -4.50
CA VAL A 188 12.45 10.82 -3.61
C VAL A 188 10.98 10.53 -3.91
N HIS A 189 10.48 9.39 -3.45
CA HIS A 189 9.05 9.07 -3.53
C HIS A 189 8.17 10.10 -2.81
N GLY A 190 7.00 10.40 -3.39
CA GLY A 190 6.12 11.48 -2.94
C GLY A 190 5.51 11.31 -1.55
N THR A 191 5.61 10.12 -0.95
CA THR A 191 5.26 9.89 0.45
C THR A 191 6.25 10.56 1.41
N ASN A 192 7.56 10.53 1.12
CA ASN A 192 8.59 11.08 2.00
C ASN A 192 8.35 12.56 2.39
N PRO A 193 8.11 13.53 1.47
CA PRO A 193 7.78 14.90 1.87
C PRO A 193 6.43 15.02 2.60
N ALA A 194 5.46 14.14 2.33
CA ALA A 194 4.20 14.12 3.07
C ALA A 194 4.40 13.62 4.53
N SER A 195 5.16 12.53 4.71
CA SER A 195 5.53 11.96 6.01
C SER A 195 6.37 12.94 6.84
N VAL A 196 7.27 13.69 6.21
CA VAL A 196 8.04 14.77 6.85
C VAL A 196 7.14 15.92 7.31
N ALA A 197 6.23 16.39 6.45
CA ALA A 197 5.27 17.43 6.83
C ALA A 197 4.33 16.97 7.96
N LEU A 198 3.86 15.72 7.93
CA LEU A 198 3.06 15.12 9.00
C LEU A 198 3.83 14.99 10.32
N SER A 199 5.15 14.78 10.29
CA SER A 199 6.00 14.73 11.49
C SER A 199 6.20 16.09 12.17
N GLY A 200 5.75 17.17 11.52
CA GLY A 200 5.93 18.56 11.97
C GLY A 200 7.32 19.13 11.66
N MET A 201 8.06 18.52 10.73
CA MET A 201 9.36 18.99 10.27
C MET A 201 9.24 19.95 9.07
N LYS A 202 10.19 20.89 8.95
CA LYS A 202 10.34 21.77 7.78
C LYS A 202 11.13 21.05 6.70
N ILE A 203 10.73 21.22 5.43
CA ILE A 203 11.41 20.62 4.28
C ILE A 203 12.45 21.60 3.70
N VAL A 204 13.66 21.12 3.48
CA VAL A 204 14.69 21.77 2.65
C VAL A 204 15.00 20.83 1.49
N ASN A 205 14.67 21.25 0.27
CA ASN A 205 14.93 20.45 -0.93
C ASN A 205 16.39 20.57 -1.37
N VAL A 206 16.94 19.48 -1.90
CA VAL A 206 18.25 19.41 -2.57
C VAL A 206 18.07 18.79 -3.95
N GLY A 207 18.59 19.47 -4.97
CA GLY A 207 18.60 19.04 -6.36
C GLY A 207 19.51 17.84 -6.66
N THR A 208 19.49 17.44 -7.93
CA THR A 208 20.42 16.45 -8.49
C THR A 208 21.43 17.12 -9.42
N ASP A 209 22.57 16.47 -9.65
CA ASP A 209 23.64 16.95 -10.53
C ASP A 209 23.35 16.67 -12.02
N ALA A 210 24.31 16.97 -12.90
CA ALA A 210 24.17 16.73 -14.34
C ALA A 210 24.17 15.23 -14.75
N LYS A 211 24.56 14.30 -13.86
CA LYS A 211 24.38 12.85 -14.02
C LYS A 211 23.08 12.33 -13.39
N VAL A 212 22.38 13.22 -12.67
CA VAL A 212 21.17 12.98 -11.89
C VAL A 212 21.43 12.16 -10.60
N ASN A 213 22.67 12.23 -10.11
CA ASN A 213 23.08 11.87 -8.76
C ASN A 213 22.71 12.99 -7.76
N ILE A 214 22.82 12.74 -6.46
CA ILE A 214 22.65 13.78 -5.41
C ILE A 214 23.63 14.95 -5.64
N ASN A 215 23.12 16.19 -5.68
CA ASN A 215 23.98 17.37 -5.81
C ASN A 215 24.77 17.64 -4.51
N PHE A 216 25.94 17.02 -4.38
CA PHE A 216 26.78 17.04 -3.18
C PHE A 216 27.14 18.44 -2.68
N GLU A 217 27.36 19.39 -3.60
CA GLU A 217 27.68 20.78 -3.25
C GLU A 217 26.47 21.58 -2.75
N GLU A 218 25.27 21.24 -3.22
CA GLU A 218 24.01 21.80 -2.74
C GLU A 218 23.62 21.16 -1.40
N LEU A 219 23.77 19.84 -1.26
CA LEU A 219 23.61 19.11 0.00
C LEU A 219 24.51 19.67 1.10
N ARG A 220 25.80 19.86 0.81
CA ARG A 220 26.78 20.42 1.76
C ARG A 220 26.37 21.81 2.23
N LYS A 221 25.95 22.68 1.31
CA LYS A 221 25.48 24.04 1.62
C LYS A 221 24.16 24.04 2.39
N ALA A 222 23.21 23.18 2.02
CA ALA A 222 21.94 23.00 2.73
C ALA A 222 22.14 22.46 4.15
N SER A 223 23.04 21.49 4.34
CA SER A 223 23.41 20.93 5.64
C SER A 223 24.06 22.00 6.52
N GLU A 224 25.09 22.69 6.04
CA GLU A 224 25.79 23.71 6.84
C GLU A 224 24.90 24.92 7.18
N ALA A 225 24.08 25.39 6.24
CA ALA A 225 23.14 26.50 6.47
C ALA A 225 22.03 26.18 7.48
N ASN A 226 21.75 24.89 7.72
CA ASN A 226 20.71 24.43 8.65
C ASN A 226 21.27 23.69 9.88
N LYS A 227 22.59 23.60 10.02
CA LYS A 227 23.36 22.81 11.01
C LYS A 227 22.76 22.73 12.42
N GLU A 228 22.33 23.86 12.99
CA GLU A 228 21.75 23.91 14.33
C GLU A 228 20.36 23.26 14.41
N ASN A 229 19.53 23.41 13.37
CA ASN A 229 18.14 22.96 13.33
C ASN A 229 17.94 21.65 12.54
N GLN A 230 19.00 21.06 12.00
CA GLN A 230 18.93 19.88 11.15
C GLN A 230 18.57 18.62 11.97
N ALA A 231 17.41 18.06 11.68
CA ALA A 231 16.92 16.82 12.26
C ALA A 231 17.38 15.60 11.45
N THR A 232 17.20 15.62 10.12
CA THR A 232 17.45 14.44 9.28
C THR A 232 17.72 14.77 7.81
N LEU A 233 18.30 13.82 7.09
CA LEU A 233 18.16 13.64 5.64
C LEU A 233 17.14 12.53 5.36
N THR A 234 16.40 12.60 4.25
CA THR A 234 15.76 11.44 3.62
C THR A 234 16.47 11.11 2.31
N VAL A 235 16.95 9.88 2.16
CA VAL A 235 17.60 9.37 0.94
C VAL A 235 17.00 8.03 0.55
N THR A 236 16.68 7.82 -0.73
CA THR A 236 16.39 6.47 -1.25
C THR A 236 17.72 5.89 -1.76
N TYR A 237 18.11 4.70 -1.30
CA TYR A 237 19.35 4.05 -1.76
C TYR A 237 19.14 2.57 -2.07
N PRO A 238 19.47 2.10 -3.30
CA PRO A 238 19.84 2.88 -4.48
C PRO A 238 18.75 3.92 -4.83
N SER A 239 19.15 4.99 -5.51
CA SER A 239 18.25 6.09 -5.86
C SER A 239 17.03 5.63 -6.66
N THR A 240 15.94 6.41 -6.62
CA THR A 240 14.72 6.25 -7.43
C THR A 240 14.96 6.30 -8.95
N HIS A 241 16.19 6.58 -9.37
CA HIS A 241 16.67 6.51 -10.74
C HIS A 241 17.23 5.13 -11.12
N GLY A 242 17.28 4.17 -10.18
CA GLY A 242 17.92 2.87 -10.36
C GLY A 242 19.45 2.89 -10.26
N VAL A 243 20.02 3.90 -9.57
CA VAL A 243 21.48 4.13 -9.53
C VAL A 243 22.01 4.12 -8.09
N TYR A 244 23.11 3.39 -7.88
CA TYR A 244 23.93 3.46 -6.67
C TYR A 244 24.74 4.76 -6.64
N GLU A 245 24.57 5.57 -5.59
CA GLU A 245 25.36 6.76 -5.32
C GLU A 245 26.76 6.38 -4.81
N GLU A 246 27.81 6.69 -5.58
CA GLU A 246 29.20 6.32 -5.25
C GLU A 246 29.74 7.02 -3.97
N CYS A 247 29.05 8.06 -3.47
CA CYS A 247 29.46 8.87 -2.32
C CYS A 247 28.48 8.78 -1.12
N ILE A 248 27.67 7.71 -1.02
CA ILE A 248 26.63 7.60 0.02
C ILE A 248 27.17 7.71 1.46
N ASP A 249 28.36 7.17 1.74
CA ASP A 249 29.01 7.28 3.05
C ASP A 249 29.41 8.72 3.39
N GLU A 250 29.96 9.46 2.41
CA GLU A 250 30.31 10.88 2.57
C GLU A 250 29.07 11.74 2.82
N ILE A 251 27.98 11.43 2.12
CA ILE A 251 26.66 12.03 2.31
C ILE A 251 26.19 11.79 3.75
N CYS A 252 26.19 10.54 4.23
CA CYS A 252 25.81 10.21 5.60
C CYS A 252 26.68 10.93 6.64
N ASN A 253 28.00 10.99 6.45
CA ASN A 253 28.92 11.67 7.35
C ASN A 253 28.62 13.18 7.45
N ILE A 254 28.35 13.89 6.35
CA ILE A 254 27.96 15.31 6.36
C ILE A 254 26.70 15.57 7.22
N ILE A 255 25.74 14.63 7.22
CA ILE A 255 24.52 14.75 8.04
C ILE A 255 24.82 14.50 9.53
N HIS A 256 25.66 13.51 9.83
CA HIS A 256 26.04 13.15 11.20
C HIS A 256 26.96 14.21 11.85
N ASP A 257 27.93 14.76 11.11
CA ASP A 257 28.82 15.85 11.56
C ASP A 257 28.02 17.11 11.92
N ASN A 258 26.93 17.37 11.19
CA ASN A 258 26.00 18.47 11.47
C ASN A 258 24.88 18.07 12.47
N GLY A 259 25.01 16.93 13.15
CA GLY A 259 24.17 16.49 14.26
C GLY A 259 22.80 15.94 13.88
N GLY A 260 22.52 15.77 12.58
CA GLY A 260 21.29 15.13 12.08
C GLY A 260 21.34 13.60 12.16
N GLN A 261 20.33 12.96 11.60
CA GLN A 261 20.26 11.51 11.36
C GLN A 261 20.00 11.24 9.86
N VAL A 262 20.16 10.01 9.40
CA VAL A 262 19.82 9.63 8.02
C VAL A 262 18.64 8.66 8.05
N TYR A 263 17.54 9.04 7.39
CA TYR A 263 16.49 8.11 7.01
C TYR A 263 16.79 7.55 5.61
N MET A 264 17.05 6.24 5.53
CA MET A 264 17.12 5.52 4.26
C MET A 264 15.75 4.92 3.91
N ASP A 265 15.20 5.38 2.79
CA ASP A 265 14.08 4.79 2.08
C ASP A 265 14.57 3.62 1.22
N GLY A 266 13.83 2.51 1.23
CA GLY A 266 14.35 1.17 0.93
C GLY A 266 13.51 0.35 -0.03
N THR A 267 12.85 1.00 -0.99
CA THR A 267 11.85 0.42 -1.89
C THR A 267 12.41 -0.46 -3.03
N ASN A 268 13.70 -0.83 -3.04
CA ASN A 268 14.46 -0.87 -4.29
C ASN A 268 15.44 -2.11 -4.49
N ILE A 269 15.00 -3.29 -5.06
CA ILE A 269 15.81 -4.56 -5.36
C ILE A 269 15.19 -5.43 -6.54
N ASN A 270 15.75 -5.88 -7.71
CA ASN A 270 17.07 -6.07 -8.41
C ASN A 270 16.91 -6.02 -9.98
N ALA A 271 17.92 -5.69 -10.85
CA ALA A 271 17.73 -5.08 -12.22
C ALA A 271 17.89 -5.85 -13.58
N GLN A 272 17.70 -5.11 -14.69
CA GLN A 272 17.51 -5.54 -16.10
C GLN A 272 18.46 -4.88 -17.17
N LYS A 273 18.04 -4.84 -18.47
CA LYS A 273 18.89 -4.48 -19.63
C LYS A 273 18.26 -3.72 -20.83
N HIS A 274 17.02 -4.00 -21.26
CA HIS A 274 16.71 -4.02 -22.72
C HIS A 274 16.54 -2.71 -23.52
N TYR A 275 16.07 -1.60 -22.93
CA TYR A 275 15.78 -0.34 -23.66
C TYR A 275 16.93 0.69 -23.57
N HIS A 276 16.77 1.91 -24.08
CA HIS A 276 17.65 3.01 -23.63
C HIS A 276 17.36 3.28 -22.15
N VAL A 277 18.30 2.81 -21.33
CA VAL A 277 18.29 2.98 -19.89
C VAL A 277 18.86 4.37 -19.56
N LEU A 278 18.02 5.22 -19.01
CA LEU A 278 18.24 6.66 -18.85
C LEU A 278 19.35 6.99 -17.84
N PHE A 279 19.49 6.20 -16.78
CA PHE A 279 20.46 6.40 -15.70
C PHE A 279 21.21 5.11 -15.40
N ARG A 280 22.52 5.22 -15.11
CA ARG A 280 23.45 4.11 -14.84
C ARG A 280 24.53 4.61 -13.87
N GLY A 281 25.06 3.72 -13.01
CA GLY A 281 26.24 4.01 -12.18
C GLY A 281 27.52 4.17 -13.03
N GLY A 282 28.63 4.60 -12.42
CA GLY A 282 29.88 4.91 -13.14
C GLY A 282 30.52 3.72 -13.88
N ASN A 283 30.19 2.49 -13.47
CA ASN A 283 30.58 1.24 -14.13
C ASN A 283 29.63 0.82 -15.29
N GLY A 284 28.57 1.59 -15.57
CA GLY A 284 27.55 1.29 -16.58
C GLY A 284 26.46 0.31 -16.15
N THR A 285 26.45 -0.20 -14.91
CA THR A 285 25.36 -1.03 -14.39
C THR A 285 24.19 -0.19 -13.87
N VAL A 286 23.07 -0.85 -13.61
CA VAL A 286 21.92 -0.34 -12.84
C VAL A 286 21.75 -1.19 -11.59
N ALA A 287 21.10 -0.64 -10.58
CA ALA A 287 20.94 -1.27 -9.28
C ALA A 287 19.80 -2.31 -9.29
N HIS A 288 18.56 -1.84 -9.30
CA HIS A 288 17.39 -2.70 -9.12
C HIS A 288 16.21 -2.41 -10.05
N GLU A 289 15.78 -1.17 -10.12
CA GLU A 289 14.96 -0.64 -11.18
C GLU A 289 15.90 0.03 -12.15
N PHE A 290 15.32 0.45 -13.27
CA PHE A 290 16.02 1.25 -14.25
C PHE A 290 14.95 1.96 -15.06
N ILE A 291 15.26 3.18 -15.46
CA ILE A 291 14.30 4.03 -16.16
C ILE A 291 14.49 3.87 -17.67
N VAL A 292 13.41 3.46 -18.33
CA VAL A 292 13.26 3.30 -19.76
C VAL A 292 12.79 4.63 -20.36
N ASP A 293 13.64 5.29 -21.14
CA ASP A 293 13.27 6.56 -21.76
C ASP A 293 12.37 6.34 -22.99
N LEU A 294 11.13 6.83 -22.91
CA LEU A 294 10.15 6.83 -24.01
C LEU A 294 9.89 8.24 -24.57
N ARG A 295 10.46 9.29 -23.98
CA ARG A 295 10.18 10.71 -24.32
C ARG A 295 10.52 11.02 -25.78
N GLY A 296 11.54 10.34 -26.32
CA GLY A 296 11.92 10.42 -27.73
C GLY A 296 10.87 9.86 -28.71
N PHE A 297 9.95 9.00 -28.28
CA PHE A 297 8.88 8.48 -29.14
C PHE A 297 7.68 9.44 -29.21
N LYS A 298 7.33 10.13 -28.12
CA LYS A 298 6.27 11.16 -28.11
C LYS A 298 6.49 12.23 -29.18
N ASN A 299 7.73 12.71 -29.30
CA ASN A 299 8.11 13.77 -30.24
C ASN A 299 8.24 13.32 -31.71
N ILE A 300 8.20 12.01 -32.01
CA ILE A 300 8.42 11.47 -33.37
C ILE A 300 7.20 10.70 -33.91
N VAL A 301 6.48 9.99 -33.04
CA VAL A 301 5.33 9.12 -33.39
C VAL A 301 4.15 9.26 -32.43
N GLY A 302 4.16 10.23 -31.50
CA GLY A 302 3.04 10.47 -30.59
C GLY A 302 2.78 9.36 -29.56
N ILE A 303 3.74 8.45 -29.34
CA ILE A 303 3.65 7.35 -28.38
C ILE A 303 4.10 7.82 -26.98
N GLU A 304 3.31 7.50 -25.96
CA GLU A 304 3.49 7.88 -24.56
C GLU A 304 3.63 6.63 -23.67
N PRO A 305 4.15 6.73 -22.43
CA PRO A 305 4.29 5.57 -21.54
C PRO A 305 3.01 4.78 -21.31
N GLU A 306 1.87 5.49 -21.29
CA GLU A 306 0.54 4.93 -21.09
C GLU A 306 0.11 4.05 -22.28
N ASP A 307 0.63 4.25 -23.49
CA ASP A 307 0.39 3.37 -24.63
C ASP A 307 1.17 2.05 -24.48
N VAL A 308 2.45 2.14 -24.11
CA VAL A 308 3.33 0.98 -23.90
C VAL A 308 2.83 0.13 -22.72
N ALA A 309 2.46 0.77 -21.61
CA ALA A 309 1.93 0.11 -20.43
C ALA A 309 0.58 -0.60 -20.66
N LYS A 310 -0.30 -0.03 -21.49
CA LYS A 310 -1.54 -0.72 -21.91
C LYS A 310 -1.26 -1.85 -22.91
N CYS A 311 -0.29 -1.66 -23.81
CA CYS A 311 0.06 -2.70 -24.78
C CYS A 311 0.62 -3.95 -24.09
N LEU A 312 1.42 -3.78 -23.02
CA LEU A 312 1.87 -4.87 -22.15
C LEU A 312 0.73 -5.71 -21.55
N MET A 313 -0.45 -5.11 -21.29
CA MET A 313 -1.63 -5.85 -20.83
C MET A 313 -2.14 -6.84 -21.89
N ASP A 314 -2.08 -6.47 -23.18
CA ASP A 314 -2.40 -7.37 -24.29
C ASP A 314 -1.30 -8.45 -24.51
N TYR A 315 -0.18 -8.41 -23.78
CA TYR A 315 0.82 -9.49 -23.66
C TYR A 315 0.71 -10.26 -22.32
N GLY A 316 -0.26 -9.91 -21.46
CA GLY A 316 -0.48 -10.56 -20.16
C GLY A 316 0.28 -9.93 -18.98
N PHE A 317 0.95 -8.80 -19.15
CA PHE A 317 1.72 -8.11 -18.11
C PHE A 317 1.02 -6.85 -17.59
N HIS A 318 1.15 -6.57 -16.28
CA HIS A 318 0.78 -5.25 -15.77
C HIS A 318 1.76 -4.19 -16.31
N GLY A 319 1.28 -2.95 -16.48
CA GLY A 319 2.16 -1.83 -16.81
C GLY A 319 3.14 -1.55 -15.65
N PRO A 320 4.44 -1.39 -15.91
CA PRO A 320 5.39 -0.94 -14.88
C PRO A 320 5.16 0.53 -14.52
N THR A 321 5.85 1.05 -13.50
CA THR A 321 5.64 2.41 -12.98
C THR A 321 5.77 3.47 -14.08
N MET A 322 4.71 4.24 -14.31
CA MET A 322 4.59 5.19 -15.42
C MET A 322 4.90 6.62 -14.99
N SER A 323 5.68 7.34 -15.80
CA SER A 323 5.91 8.80 -15.70
C SER A 323 6.41 9.30 -14.32
N TRP A 324 7.00 8.41 -13.51
CA TRP A 324 7.63 8.71 -12.23
C TRP A 324 8.92 7.85 -12.06
N PRO A 325 10.00 8.39 -11.44
CA PRO A 325 10.20 9.79 -11.04
C PRO A 325 10.34 10.76 -12.21
N VAL A 326 10.63 10.27 -13.42
CA VAL A 326 10.75 11.09 -14.63
C VAL A 326 9.45 11.07 -15.45
N PRO A 327 8.82 12.22 -15.74
CA PRO A 327 7.66 12.27 -16.63
C PRO A 327 7.99 11.79 -18.05
N GLY A 328 7.13 10.93 -18.61
CA GLY A 328 7.31 10.40 -19.97
C GLY A 328 8.23 9.17 -20.09
N THR A 329 8.54 8.49 -18.99
CA THR A 329 9.34 7.24 -18.97
C THR A 329 8.57 6.08 -18.32
N LEU A 330 9.14 4.87 -18.40
CA LEU A 330 8.73 3.73 -17.55
C LEU A 330 9.86 3.38 -16.58
N MET A 331 9.55 3.09 -15.33
CA MET A 331 10.49 2.60 -14.33
C MET A 331 10.14 1.15 -14.00
N ILE A 332 11.08 0.22 -14.21
CA ILE A 332 10.78 -1.21 -14.23
C ILE A 332 11.68 -1.98 -13.26
N GLU A 333 11.07 -2.69 -12.33
CA GLU A 333 11.69 -3.59 -11.36
C GLU A 333 11.12 -5.01 -11.58
N PRO A 334 11.95 -6.04 -11.88
CA PRO A 334 11.53 -7.43 -12.04
C PRO A 334 11.48 -8.20 -10.71
N THR A 335 12.12 -7.70 -9.64
CA THR A 335 12.46 -8.43 -8.41
C THR A 335 13.40 -9.64 -8.63
N ASP A 336 13.79 -10.31 -7.54
CA ASP A 336 14.55 -11.57 -7.55
C ASP A 336 13.66 -12.83 -7.60
N SER A 337 12.36 -12.66 -7.37
CA SER A 337 11.38 -13.74 -7.23
C SER A 337 10.79 -14.18 -8.58
N GLU A 338 10.92 -13.35 -9.62
CA GLU A 338 10.54 -13.70 -10.98
C GLU A 338 11.58 -14.61 -11.65
N SER A 339 11.10 -15.69 -12.27
CA SER A 339 12.00 -16.62 -12.97
C SER A 339 12.61 -15.95 -14.21
N LYS A 340 13.84 -16.36 -14.58
CA LYS A 340 14.47 -15.90 -15.83
C LYS A 340 13.55 -16.09 -17.05
N VAL A 341 12.73 -17.15 -17.07
CA VAL A 341 11.79 -17.43 -18.17
C VAL A 341 10.65 -16.42 -18.22
N GLU A 342 10.13 -15.97 -17.07
CA GLU A 342 9.10 -14.91 -17.05
C GLU A 342 9.71 -13.55 -17.41
N PHE A 343 10.91 -13.30 -16.91
CA PHE A 343 11.66 -12.10 -17.21
C PHE A 343 12.07 -11.99 -18.70
N ASP A 344 12.43 -13.11 -19.34
CA ASP A 344 12.69 -13.20 -20.77
C ASP A 344 11.42 -12.86 -21.59
N LYS A 345 10.25 -13.43 -21.24
CA LYS A 345 8.97 -13.08 -21.90
C LYS A 345 8.63 -11.60 -21.79
N PHE A 346 8.89 -10.98 -20.64
CA PHE A 346 8.66 -9.55 -20.45
C PHE A 346 9.61 -8.72 -21.35
N CYS A 347 10.87 -9.13 -21.46
CA CYS A 347 11.82 -8.54 -22.41
C CYS A 347 11.40 -8.73 -23.87
N ASP A 348 10.86 -9.89 -24.24
CA ASP A 348 10.36 -10.18 -25.60
C ASP A 348 9.10 -9.37 -25.92
N ALA A 349 8.15 -9.24 -25.00
CA ALA A 349 6.98 -8.37 -25.14
C ALA A 349 7.38 -6.90 -25.32
N LEU A 350 8.30 -6.39 -24.47
CA LEU A 350 8.88 -5.06 -24.61
C LEU A 350 9.62 -4.88 -25.94
N SER A 351 10.32 -5.90 -26.43
CA SER A 351 11.06 -5.85 -27.69
C SER A 351 10.09 -5.87 -28.89
N SER A 352 9.00 -6.63 -28.83
CA SER A 352 7.93 -6.65 -29.83
C SER A 352 7.24 -5.28 -29.91
N ILE A 353 6.90 -4.66 -28.78
CA ILE A 353 6.39 -3.27 -28.72
C ILE A 353 7.41 -2.29 -29.32
N ARG A 354 8.71 -2.50 -29.09
CA ARG A 354 9.77 -1.65 -29.64
C ARG A 354 9.83 -1.72 -31.18
N GLU A 355 9.48 -2.88 -31.76
CA GLU A 355 9.32 -3.05 -33.21
C GLU A 355 8.02 -2.42 -33.74
N GLU A 356 6.89 -2.53 -33.03
CA GLU A 356 5.63 -1.85 -33.40
C GLU A 356 5.84 -0.33 -33.51
N ILE A 357 6.49 0.29 -32.52
CA ILE A 357 6.93 1.70 -32.54
C ILE A 357 7.81 2.00 -33.78
N ALA A 358 8.66 1.04 -34.18
CA ALA A 358 9.52 1.20 -35.34
C ALA A 358 8.78 1.06 -36.68
N GLN A 359 7.67 0.30 -36.76
CA GLN A 359 6.82 0.24 -37.96
C GLN A 359 6.04 1.55 -38.14
N ILE A 360 5.48 2.11 -37.06
CA ILE A 360 4.84 3.44 -37.09
C ILE A 360 5.85 4.49 -37.58
N LYS A 361 7.07 4.51 -37.03
CA LYS A 361 8.14 5.45 -37.46
C LYS A 361 8.56 5.28 -38.92
N LYS A 362 8.36 4.10 -39.53
CA LYS A 362 8.64 3.85 -40.95
C LYS A 362 7.47 4.22 -41.88
N GLY A 363 6.30 4.57 -41.35
CA GLY A 363 5.07 4.73 -42.13
C GLY A 363 4.41 3.40 -42.53
N ASN A 364 4.85 2.27 -41.95
CA ASN A 364 4.28 0.94 -42.20
C ASN A 364 3.02 0.66 -41.36
N ALA A 365 2.71 1.53 -40.39
CA ALA A 365 1.50 1.51 -39.59
C ALA A 365 1.05 2.97 -39.33
N ASP A 366 -0.26 3.18 -39.20
CA ASP A 366 -0.85 4.51 -38.97
C ASP A 366 -0.45 5.07 -37.60
N VAL A 367 -0.37 6.40 -37.45
CA VAL A 367 0.07 7.06 -36.20
C VAL A 367 -1.03 7.09 -35.13
N HIS A 368 -2.30 7.05 -35.53
CA HIS A 368 -3.46 7.15 -34.63
C HIS A 368 -4.26 5.83 -34.56
N ASN A 369 -4.22 5.02 -35.62
CA ASN A 369 -4.96 3.77 -35.76
C ASN A 369 -4.00 2.57 -35.80
N ASN A 370 -3.39 2.26 -34.66
CA ASN A 370 -2.42 1.17 -34.49
C ASN A 370 -2.61 0.45 -33.15
N VAL A 371 -1.95 -0.71 -33.00
CA VAL A 371 -2.00 -1.57 -31.81
C VAL A 371 -1.54 -0.92 -30.50
N LEU A 372 -0.76 0.17 -30.55
CA LEU A 372 -0.33 0.93 -29.36
C LEU A 372 -1.31 2.04 -28.98
N LYS A 373 -2.15 2.52 -29.91
CA LYS A 373 -3.26 3.46 -29.64
C LYS A 373 -4.61 2.77 -29.43
N LEU A 374 -4.77 1.55 -29.96
CA LEU A 374 -5.95 0.69 -29.82
C LEU A 374 -5.71 -0.51 -28.87
N THR A 375 -4.72 -0.42 -27.99
CA THR A 375 -4.47 -1.38 -26.89
C THR A 375 -5.73 -1.68 -26.08
N MET A 376 -5.69 -2.78 -25.32
CA MET A 376 -6.74 -3.24 -24.42
C MET A 376 -7.87 -3.97 -25.16
N HIS A 377 -7.49 -4.98 -25.94
CA HIS A 377 -8.38 -5.71 -26.84
C HIS A 377 -9.35 -6.62 -26.08
N PHE A 378 -10.66 -6.39 -26.26
CA PHE A 378 -11.70 -7.20 -25.61
C PHE A 378 -12.04 -8.48 -26.37
N PHE A 379 -12.44 -9.51 -25.64
CA PHE A 379 -12.91 -10.77 -26.21
C PHE A 379 -14.07 -10.54 -27.20
N GLY A 380 -13.90 -11.01 -28.44
CA GLY A 380 -14.88 -10.86 -29.53
C GLY A 380 -14.67 -9.66 -30.46
N TRP A 381 -13.64 -8.84 -30.28
CA TRP A 381 -13.30 -7.76 -31.21
C TRP A 381 -12.43 -8.24 -32.38
N THR A 382 -12.89 -8.04 -33.62
CA THR A 382 -12.13 -8.30 -34.85
C THR A 382 -11.57 -7.01 -35.43
N PHE A 383 -10.25 -6.83 -35.36
CA PHE A 383 -9.53 -5.75 -36.05
C PHE A 383 -8.56 -6.34 -37.10
N ALA A 384 -8.23 -5.53 -38.12
CA ALA A 384 -7.44 -5.97 -39.27
C ALA A 384 -5.92 -6.07 -39.01
N VAL A 385 -5.45 -5.77 -37.79
CA VAL A 385 -4.02 -5.88 -37.43
C VAL A 385 -3.76 -7.24 -36.78
N VAL A 386 -3.39 -8.22 -37.60
CA VAL A 386 -2.99 -9.55 -37.14
C VAL A 386 -1.68 -9.46 -36.36
N ARG A 387 -1.68 -9.84 -35.08
CA ARG A 387 -0.45 -9.90 -34.28
C ARG A 387 0.48 -11.06 -34.71
N SER A 388 1.78 -10.82 -34.52
CA SER A 388 2.86 -11.81 -34.65
C SER A 388 2.61 -13.04 -33.75
N PRO A 389 3.06 -14.26 -34.12
CA PRO A 389 2.69 -15.53 -33.47
C PRO A 389 3.03 -15.70 -31.96
N LEU A 390 3.63 -14.72 -31.28
CA LEU A 390 3.82 -14.76 -29.81
C LEU A 390 2.49 -14.87 -29.03
N LEU A 391 1.35 -14.52 -29.63
CA LEU A 391 0.02 -14.61 -29.03
C LEU A 391 -0.90 -15.66 -29.68
N SER A 392 -0.42 -16.46 -30.63
CA SER A 392 -1.25 -17.51 -31.24
C SER A 392 -1.37 -18.73 -30.33
N PHE A 393 -2.50 -18.83 -29.62
CA PHE A 393 -2.98 -20.02 -28.90
C PHE A 393 -2.16 -20.49 -27.69
N SER A 394 -1.80 -19.56 -26.79
CA SER A 394 -1.55 -19.95 -25.38
C SER A 394 -2.87 -20.32 -24.69
N PRO A 395 -2.93 -21.35 -23.84
CA PRO A 395 -4.11 -21.62 -23.01
C PRO A 395 -4.32 -20.59 -21.89
N ASN A 396 -3.31 -19.76 -21.59
CA ASN A 396 -3.27 -18.87 -20.43
C ASN A 396 -3.49 -17.39 -20.80
N ILE A 397 -4.40 -17.09 -21.75
CA ILE A 397 -4.69 -15.69 -22.12
C ILE A 397 -5.54 -15.02 -21.03
N PHE A 398 -4.97 -14.01 -20.39
CA PHE A 398 -5.70 -13.10 -19.51
C PHE A 398 -6.45 -12.06 -20.35
N TRP A 399 -7.78 -11.98 -20.21
CA TRP A 399 -8.61 -11.03 -20.97
C TRP A 399 -9.06 -9.87 -20.09
N ARG A 400 -8.87 -8.65 -20.58
CA ARG A 400 -9.43 -7.45 -19.93
C ARG A 400 -10.96 -7.52 -19.91
N THR A 401 -11.56 -7.21 -18.77
CA THR A 401 -13.02 -7.01 -18.67
C THR A 401 -13.44 -5.56 -18.89
N ASN A 402 -14.62 -5.38 -19.48
CA ASN A 402 -15.42 -4.16 -19.33
C ASN A 402 -15.86 -3.96 -17.87
#